data_AF-A0A7L4RB92-F1
#
_entry.id   AF-A0A7L4RB92-F1
#
_cell.length_a   1.000
_cell.length_b   1.000
_cell.length_c   1.000
_cell.angle_alpha   90.00
_cell.angle_beta   90.00
_cell.angle_gamma   90.00
#
_symmetry.space_group_name_H-M   'P 1'
#
loop_
_entity.id
_entity.type
_entity.pdbx_description
1 polymer ?
#
loop_
_entity_poly.entity_id
_entity_poly.type
_entity_poly.pdbx_seq_one_letter_code
_entity_poly.pdbx_strand_id
1 'polypeptide(L)'
;MARKKLWLKALELAFGLLKWVFTFLFNVLAAVAKLFWRLLAAFGNAFKKSAAESVRTASEAAAPKALSAPLAEVKVFEGSLAAFQDWLYSSKSTVGIILGARGAGKSGLGLYLVENWAARGRKTFAMGFEGARLPAWVREAQRIEDVPNNSVLLVDEGGILFNSRDAMSDANKLLSKLLFIARHKDLSVAFISQNSANLEVNTIRQADYLLLKRPSLLQKDFERSKIKEIYDSVEDEFKKLGADKGLTYVYSDKFRGFASNPLPSFWTDKTSKAFGKAVLRK
;
A
#
# COMPACT_ATOMS: atom_id res chain seq x y z
N MET A 1 -55.28 39.87 53.83
CA MET A 1 -54.48 38.72 53.34
C MET A 1 -54.26 38.68 51.81
N ALA A 2 -55.06 39.36 50.98
CA ALA A 2 -54.92 39.30 49.51
C ALA A 2 -53.67 39.96 48.90
N ARG A 3 -53.17 41.07 49.48
CA ARG A 3 -52.00 41.81 48.96
C ARG A 3 -50.67 41.05 49.07
N LYS A 4 -50.48 40.21 50.10
CA LYS A 4 -49.27 39.38 50.26
C LYS A 4 -49.17 38.26 49.21
N LYS A 5 -50.30 37.66 48.80
CA LYS A 5 -50.34 36.62 47.75
C LYS A 5 -50.04 37.19 46.35
N LEU A 6 -50.42 38.43 46.07
CA LEU A 6 -50.11 39.12 44.82
C LEU A 6 -48.62 39.45 44.69
N TRP A 7 -47.99 39.89 45.78
CA TRP A 7 -46.56 40.20 45.82
C TRP A 7 -45.69 38.95 45.63
N LEU A 8 -46.06 37.82 46.25
CA LEU A 8 -45.37 36.53 46.06
C LEU A 8 -45.43 36.05 44.60
N LYS A 9 -46.60 36.17 43.95
CA LYS A 9 -46.75 35.81 42.52
C LYS A 9 -45.94 36.72 41.59
N ALA A 10 -45.85 38.02 41.89
CA ALA A 10 -45.02 38.94 41.12
C ALA A 10 -43.53 38.62 41.26
N LEU A 11 -43.09 38.20 42.45
CA LEU A 11 -41.72 37.78 42.72
C LEU A 11 -41.37 36.47 41.99
N GLU A 12 -42.28 35.49 41.97
CA GLU A 12 -42.10 34.25 41.19
C GLU A 12 -42.01 34.52 39.68
N LEU A 13 -42.85 35.43 39.15
CA LEU A 13 -42.79 35.84 37.75
C LEU A 13 -41.48 36.55 37.42
N ALA A 14 -41.03 37.48 38.27
CA ALA A 14 -39.75 38.19 38.09
C ALA A 14 -38.56 37.22 38.14
N PHE A 15 -38.58 36.25 39.06
CA PHE A 15 -37.53 35.24 39.16
C PHE A 15 -37.52 34.28 37.95
N GLY A 16 -38.70 33.89 37.46
CA GLY A 16 -38.84 33.10 36.23
C GLY A 16 -38.28 33.83 35.00
N LEU A 17 -38.56 35.13 34.89
CA LEU A 17 -38.09 35.96 33.78
C LEU A 17 -36.57 36.18 33.84
N LEU A 18 -36.02 36.41 35.04
CA LEU A 18 -34.58 36.51 35.26
C LEU A 18 -33.85 35.20 34.90
N LYS A 19 -34.40 34.06 35.33
CA LYS A 19 -33.85 32.74 34.99
C LYS A 19 -33.90 32.49 33.49
N TRP A 20 -34.97 32.90 32.81
CA TRP A 20 -35.10 32.76 31.36
C TRP A 20 -34.05 33.59 30.61
N VAL A 21 -33.86 34.86 31.00
CA VAL A 21 -32.84 35.75 30.42
C VAL A 21 -31.43 35.18 30.63
N PHE A 22 -31.13 34.67 31.83
CA PHE A 22 -29.81 34.06 32.12
C PHE A 22 -29.58 32.79 31.29
N THR A 23 -30.60 31.93 31.17
CA THR A 23 -30.51 30.70 30.37
C THR A 23 -30.33 31.03 28.88
N PHE A 24 -31.03 32.06 28.39
CA PHE A 24 -30.88 32.54 27.02
C PHE A 24 -29.47 33.07 26.76
N LEU A 25 -28.96 33.96 27.61
CA LEU A 25 -27.59 34.49 27.52
C LEU A 25 -26.54 33.38 27.56
N PHE A 26 -26.69 32.40 28.46
CA PHE A 26 -25.79 31.26 28.54
C PHE A 26 -25.80 30.41 27.27
N ASN A 27 -26.98 30.16 26.69
CA ASN A 27 -27.10 29.40 25.44
C ASN A 27 -26.48 30.13 24.24
N VAL A 28 -26.63 31.46 24.17
CA VAL A 28 -25.98 32.29 23.15
C VAL A 28 -24.46 32.22 23.31
N LEU A 29 -23.95 32.38 24.53
CA LEU A 29 -22.51 32.31 24.81
C LEU A 29 -21.93 30.92 24.46
N ALA A 30 -22.66 29.85 24.80
CA ALA A 30 -22.28 28.48 24.46
C ALA A 30 -22.29 28.22 22.96
N ALA A 31 -23.22 28.82 22.21
CA ALA A 31 -23.26 28.73 20.75
C ALA A 31 -22.05 29.44 20.10
N VAL A 32 -21.69 30.63 20.59
CA VAL A 32 -20.51 31.38 20.15
C VAL A 32 -19.23 30.60 20.45
N ALA A 33 -19.10 30.03 21.66
CA ALA A 33 -17.94 29.21 22.03
C ALA A 33 -17.82 27.96 21.13
N LYS A 34 -18.93 27.29 20.82
CA LYS A 34 -18.93 26.15 19.88
C LYS A 34 -18.52 26.56 18.46
N LEU A 35 -18.99 27.71 17.98
CA LEU A 35 -18.62 28.23 16.66
C LEU A 35 -17.12 28.56 16.60
N PHE A 36 -16.61 29.21 17.64
CA PHE A 36 -15.18 29.52 17.77
C PHE A 36 -14.33 28.25 17.80
N TRP A 37 -14.75 27.22 18.55
CA TRP A 37 -14.03 25.94 18.56
C TRP A 37 -14.06 25.25 17.19
N ARG A 38 -15.18 25.31 16.46
CA ARG A 38 -15.24 24.77 15.09
C ARG A 38 -14.29 25.50 14.14
N LEU A 39 -14.18 26.82 14.25
CA LEU A 39 -13.26 27.63 13.47
C LEU A 39 -11.79 27.31 13.80
N LEU A 40 -11.43 27.24 15.08
CA LEU A 40 -10.09 26.84 15.50
C LEU A 40 -9.71 25.44 15.02
N ALA A 41 -10.63 24.48 15.11
CA ALA A 41 -10.40 23.12 14.61
C ALA A 41 -10.21 23.10 13.09
N ALA A 42 -11.01 23.86 12.33
CA ALA A 42 -10.87 23.99 10.88
C ALA A 42 -9.52 24.62 10.51
N PHE A 43 -9.10 25.67 11.23
CA PHE A 43 -7.83 26.35 11.01
C PHE A 43 -6.63 25.44 11.33
N GLY A 44 -6.69 24.71 12.44
CA GLY A 44 -5.67 23.73 12.81
C GLY A 44 -5.54 22.60 11.78
N ASN A 45 -6.65 22.14 11.20
CA ASN A 45 -6.64 21.14 10.13
C ASN A 45 -6.05 21.68 8.82
N ALA A 46 -6.37 22.92 8.45
CA ALA A 46 -5.80 23.58 7.28
C ALA A 46 -4.28 23.77 7.42
N PHE A 47 -3.82 24.20 8.60
CA PHE A 47 -2.39 24.39 8.88
C PHE A 47 -1.62 23.07 8.88
N LYS A 48 -2.17 22.00 9.47
CA LYS A 48 -1.59 20.64 9.39
C LYS A 48 -1.48 20.15 7.94
N LYS A 49 -2.49 20.40 7.11
CA LYS A 49 -2.48 20.01 5.70
C LYS A 49 -1.40 20.78 4.92
N SER A 50 -1.30 22.10 5.13
CA SER A 50 -0.30 22.94 4.47
C SER A 50 1.13 22.64 4.93
N ALA A 51 1.36 22.37 6.21
CA ALA A 51 2.67 21.98 6.73
C ALA A 51 3.10 20.60 6.24
N ALA A 52 2.17 19.64 6.14
CA ALA A 52 2.44 18.35 5.52
C ALA A 52 2.79 18.51 4.04
N GLU A 53 2.14 19.43 3.33
CA GLU A 53 2.37 19.70 1.91
C GLU A 53 3.73 20.37 1.65
N SER A 54 4.14 21.35 2.46
CA SER A 54 5.45 22.02 2.30
C SER A 54 6.64 21.12 2.66
N VAL A 55 6.52 20.31 3.72
CA VAL A 55 7.53 19.28 4.05
C VAL A 55 7.63 18.24 2.93
N ARG A 56 6.52 17.90 2.26
CA ARG A 56 6.52 17.02 1.08
C ARG A 56 7.25 17.65 -0.09
N THR A 57 6.97 18.91 -0.43
CA THR A 57 7.65 19.57 -1.57
C THR A 57 9.16 19.65 -1.35
N ALA A 58 9.59 19.94 -0.12
CA ALA A 58 11.01 19.93 0.25
C ALA A 58 11.62 18.52 0.20
N SER A 59 10.87 17.50 0.64
CA SER A 59 11.28 16.10 0.55
C SER A 59 11.32 15.56 -0.88
N GLU A 60 10.40 15.99 -1.76
CA GLU A 60 10.37 15.64 -3.19
C GLU A 60 11.55 16.28 -3.92
N ALA A 61 11.90 17.52 -3.58
CA ALA A 61 13.07 18.20 -4.15
C ALA A 61 14.42 17.57 -3.76
N ALA A 62 14.49 16.93 -2.58
CA ALA A 62 15.68 16.25 -2.08
C ALA A 62 15.68 14.72 -2.38
N ALA A 63 14.59 14.17 -2.90
CA ALA A 63 14.47 12.73 -3.15
C ALA A 63 15.36 12.30 -4.32
N PRO A 64 15.97 11.09 -4.27
CA PRO A 64 16.64 10.52 -5.42
C PRO A 64 15.64 10.41 -6.57
N LYS A 65 16.02 10.90 -7.76
CA LYS A 65 15.22 10.75 -8.98
C LYS A 65 15.04 9.26 -9.26
N ALA A 66 13.83 8.84 -9.62
CA ALA A 66 13.58 7.47 -10.03
C ALA A 66 14.42 7.13 -11.26
N LEU A 67 15.19 6.03 -11.18
CA LEU A 67 16.03 5.57 -12.28
C LEU A 67 15.41 4.33 -12.93
N SER A 68 15.21 4.38 -14.25
CA SER A 68 14.83 3.18 -14.99
C SER A 68 16.07 2.36 -15.32
N ALA A 69 16.03 1.08 -14.95
CA ALA A 69 16.99 0.08 -15.39
C ALA A 69 16.21 -1.11 -15.96
N PRO A 70 16.52 -1.61 -17.17
CA PRO A 70 15.84 -2.78 -17.74
C PRO A 70 16.14 -4.05 -16.93
N LEU A 71 15.32 -5.08 -17.14
CA LEU A 71 15.60 -6.40 -16.57
C LEU A 71 16.71 -7.02 -17.42
N ALA A 72 17.69 -7.65 -16.78
CA ALA A 72 18.70 -8.41 -17.49
C ALA A 72 18.11 -9.77 -17.88
N GLU A 73 18.11 -10.08 -19.17
CA GLU A 73 17.71 -11.40 -19.65
C GLU A 73 18.76 -12.44 -19.24
N VAL A 74 18.33 -13.52 -18.58
CA VAL A 74 19.24 -14.58 -18.12
C VAL A 74 19.03 -15.87 -18.92
N LYS A 75 17.77 -16.26 -19.12
CA LYS A 75 17.41 -17.44 -19.92
C LYS A 75 16.01 -17.28 -20.48
N VAL A 76 15.82 -17.55 -21.77
CA VAL A 76 14.52 -17.49 -22.43
C VAL A 76 14.00 -18.91 -22.68
N PHE A 77 12.72 -19.13 -22.40
CA PHE A 77 12.02 -20.33 -22.85
C PHE A 77 11.00 -19.97 -23.94
N GLU A 78 10.22 -18.92 -23.74
CA GLU A 78 9.20 -18.45 -24.69
C GLU A 78 9.08 -16.93 -24.66
N GLY A 79 8.74 -16.33 -25.81
CA GLY A 79 8.45 -14.89 -25.91
C GLY A 79 9.70 -14.01 -25.87
N SER A 80 9.52 -12.75 -25.43
CA SER A 80 10.60 -11.74 -25.37
C SER A 80 10.52 -10.93 -24.09
N LEU A 81 11.64 -10.81 -23.38
CA LEU A 81 11.71 -9.99 -22.16
C LEU A 81 11.38 -8.52 -22.45
N ALA A 82 11.88 -7.98 -23.56
CA ALA A 82 11.58 -6.61 -23.98
C ALA A 82 10.07 -6.42 -24.19
N ALA A 83 9.41 -7.34 -24.90
CA ALA A 83 7.97 -7.28 -25.11
C ALA A 83 7.17 -7.34 -23.79
N PHE A 84 7.64 -8.13 -22.83
CA PHE A 84 7.06 -8.16 -21.48
C PHE A 84 7.26 -6.83 -20.75
N GLN A 85 8.46 -6.26 -20.77
CA GLN A 85 8.73 -4.97 -20.09
C GLN A 85 7.94 -3.82 -20.71
N ASP A 86 7.89 -3.74 -22.03
CA ASP A 86 7.12 -2.72 -22.73
C ASP A 86 5.64 -2.83 -22.39
N TRP A 87 5.08 -4.04 -22.42
CA TRP A 87 3.70 -4.29 -22.01
C TRP A 87 3.47 -3.93 -20.53
N LEU A 88 4.33 -4.39 -19.62
CA LEU A 88 4.20 -4.17 -18.17
C LEU A 88 4.17 -2.68 -17.81
N TYR A 89 5.04 -1.89 -18.44
CA TYR A 89 5.20 -0.49 -18.11
C TYR A 89 4.30 0.46 -18.90
N SER A 90 3.78 0.04 -20.06
CA SER A 90 2.84 0.85 -20.86
C SER A 90 1.36 0.56 -20.57
N SER A 91 1.05 -0.63 -20.03
CA SER A 91 -0.32 -1.03 -19.74
C SER A 91 -0.98 -0.14 -18.69
N LYS A 92 -2.26 0.19 -18.89
CA LYS A 92 -3.04 1.02 -17.94
C LYS A 92 -3.30 0.27 -16.63
N SER A 93 -3.65 -1.01 -16.74
CA SER A 93 -3.96 -1.89 -15.63
C SER A 93 -3.26 -3.22 -15.82
N THR A 94 -2.62 -3.71 -14.77
CA THR A 94 -1.97 -5.04 -14.73
C THR A 94 -2.07 -5.58 -13.32
N VAL A 95 -2.21 -6.88 -13.16
CA VAL A 95 -2.16 -7.54 -11.85
C VAL A 95 -1.05 -8.58 -11.88
N GLY A 96 0.01 -8.32 -11.12
CA GLY A 96 1.12 -9.23 -10.92
C GLY A 96 1.14 -9.83 -9.54
N ILE A 97 1.57 -11.09 -9.43
CA ILE A 97 1.86 -11.72 -8.14
C ILE A 97 3.35 -12.05 -8.07
N ILE A 98 4.00 -11.65 -6.99
CA ILE A 98 5.40 -11.94 -6.68
C ILE A 98 5.45 -12.98 -5.56
N LEU A 99 6.00 -14.17 -5.86
CA LEU A 99 6.08 -15.30 -4.93
C LEU A 99 7.53 -15.69 -4.64
N GLY A 100 7.74 -16.45 -3.58
CA GLY A 100 9.04 -17.05 -3.23
C GLY A 100 9.38 -16.92 -1.75
N ALA A 101 10.55 -17.45 -1.37
CA ALA A 101 10.93 -17.61 0.03
C ALA A 101 11.13 -16.30 0.80
N ARG A 102 11.10 -16.42 2.13
CA ARG A 102 11.60 -15.35 3.03
C ARG A 102 13.05 -15.04 2.66
N GLY A 103 13.37 -13.76 2.53
CA GLY A 103 14.71 -13.31 2.14
C GLY A 103 15.08 -13.52 0.66
N ALA A 104 14.17 -14.01 -0.19
CA ALA A 104 14.44 -14.23 -1.63
C ALA A 104 14.44 -12.95 -2.47
N GLY A 105 14.39 -11.77 -1.85
CA GLY A 105 14.47 -10.48 -2.57
C GLY A 105 13.16 -10.01 -3.21
N LYS A 106 11.99 -10.53 -2.80
CA LYS A 106 10.68 -10.13 -3.34
C LYS A 106 10.40 -8.62 -3.22
N SER A 107 10.56 -8.06 -2.02
CA SER A 107 10.34 -6.61 -1.79
C SER A 107 11.32 -5.75 -2.56
N GLY A 108 12.57 -6.22 -2.76
CA GLY A 108 13.55 -5.58 -3.63
C GLY A 108 13.12 -5.55 -5.09
N LEU A 109 12.64 -6.69 -5.62
CA LEU A 109 12.06 -6.78 -6.96
C LEU A 109 10.82 -5.88 -7.10
N GLY A 110 9.90 -5.92 -6.13
CA GLY A 110 8.69 -5.09 -6.16
C GLY A 110 9.01 -3.60 -6.19
N LEU A 111 9.95 -3.15 -5.35
CA LEU A 111 10.38 -1.75 -5.32
C LEU A 111 11.17 -1.35 -6.58
N TYR A 112 11.93 -2.27 -7.18
CA TYR A 112 12.56 -2.07 -8.48
C TYR A 112 11.53 -1.85 -9.60
N LEU A 113 10.43 -2.62 -9.62
CA LEU A 113 9.35 -2.40 -10.59
C LEU A 113 8.68 -1.04 -10.37
N VAL A 114 8.40 -0.69 -9.11
CA VAL A 114 7.87 0.63 -8.70
C VAL A 114 8.77 1.77 -9.17
N GLU A 115 10.08 1.65 -9.03
CA GLU A 115 11.00 2.64 -9.55
C GLU A 115 10.92 2.80 -11.06
N ASN A 116 10.84 1.69 -11.81
CA ASN A 116 10.71 1.75 -13.25
C ASN A 116 9.39 2.37 -13.72
N TRP A 117 8.28 2.12 -13.02
CA TRP A 117 7.01 2.80 -13.29
C TRP A 117 7.09 4.30 -12.96
N ALA A 118 7.71 4.67 -11.83
CA ALA A 118 7.89 6.08 -11.44
C ALA A 118 8.77 6.84 -12.43
N ALA A 119 9.86 6.24 -12.90
CA ALA A 119 10.74 6.81 -13.91
C ALA A 119 10.02 7.07 -15.25
N ARG A 120 8.92 6.36 -15.51
CA ARG A 120 8.03 6.52 -16.68
C ARG A 120 6.82 7.42 -16.39
N GLY A 121 6.82 8.13 -15.26
CA GLY A 121 5.80 9.11 -14.90
C GLY A 121 4.51 8.54 -14.31
N ARG A 122 4.45 7.25 -13.97
CA ARG A 122 3.30 6.68 -13.23
C ARG A 122 3.35 7.14 -11.77
N LYS A 123 2.18 7.45 -11.21
CA LYS A 123 2.04 7.70 -9.77
C LYS A 123 2.18 6.39 -9.03
N THR A 124 3.11 6.28 -8.09
CA THR A 124 3.40 5.02 -7.41
C THR A 124 3.02 5.07 -5.93
N PHE A 125 2.46 3.95 -5.48
CA PHE A 125 2.00 3.75 -4.12
C PHE A 125 2.52 2.43 -3.59
N ALA A 126 2.68 2.35 -2.27
CA ALA A 126 3.08 1.14 -1.57
C ALA A 126 2.21 0.92 -0.32
N MET A 127 1.87 -0.33 -0.03
CA MET A 127 1.08 -0.75 1.13
C MET A 127 1.78 -1.91 1.83
N GLY A 128 1.88 -1.87 3.16
CA GLY A 128 2.68 -2.84 3.93
C GLY A 128 4.18 -2.51 3.96
N PHE A 129 4.53 -1.24 3.77
CA PHE A 129 5.92 -0.75 3.74
C PHE A 129 6.21 0.26 4.85
N GLU A 130 5.39 0.29 5.91
CA GLU A 130 5.49 1.29 6.98
C GLU A 130 6.90 1.29 7.60
N GLY A 131 7.56 2.45 7.57
CA GLY A 131 8.90 2.61 8.14
C GLY A 131 10.07 2.22 7.22
N ALA A 132 9.81 1.78 5.98
CA ALA A 132 10.83 1.43 5.00
C ALA A 132 11.63 2.63 4.45
N ARG A 133 11.28 3.87 4.83
CA ARG A 133 11.85 5.14 4.33
C ARG A 133 11.88 5.14 2.80
N LEU A 134 10.69 5.02 2.22
CA LEU A 134 10.52 5.09 0.77
C LEU A 134 10.82 6.51 0.26
N PRO A 135 11.30 6.65 -0.99
CA PRO A 135 11.52 7.97 -1.58
C PRO A 135 10.18 8.68 -1.78
N ALA A 136 10.20 10.02 -1.79
CA ALA A 136 8.98 10.83 -1.76
C ALA A 136 8.01 10.58 -2.93
N TRP A 137 8.53 10.09 -4.06
CA TRP A 137 7.72 9.73 -5.22
C TRP A 137 6.92 8.42 -5.06
N VAL A 138 7.24 7.58 -4.06
CA VAL A 138 6.40 6.44 -3.64
C VAL A 138 5.55 6.83 -2.44
N ARG A 139 4.24 6.87 -2.62
CA ARG A 139 3.31 7.25 -1.54
C ARG A 139 2.84 6.03 -0.76
N GLU A 140 2.93 6.08 0.56
CA GLU A 140 2.36 5.03 1.41
C GLU A 140 0.82 5.14 1.42
N ALA A 141 0.14 4.05 1.09
CA ALA A 141 -1.32 3.93 1.12
C ALA A 141 -1.74 2.96 2.22
N GLN A 142 -2.62 3.41 3.11
CA GLN A 142 -3.17 2.57 4.18
C GLN A 142 -4.38 1.75 3.71
N ARG A 143 -5.10 2.25 2.70
CA ARG A 143 -6.27 1.60 2.11
C ARG A 143 -6.21 1.71 0.59
N ILE A 144 -6.77 0.72 -0.10
CA ILE A 144 -6.75 0.65 -1.57
C ILE A 144 -7.61 1.78 -2.15
N GLU A 145 -8.68 2.14 -1.45
CA GLU A 145 -9.62 3.18 -1.86
C GLU A 145 -8.95 4.55 -1.97
N ASP A 146 -7.88 4.78 -1.20
CA ASP A 146 -7.11 6.02 -1.18
C ASP A 146 -6.15 6.16 -2.37
N VAL A 147 -5.92 5.06 -3.12
CA VAL A 147 -5.08 5.06 -4.32
C VAL A 147 -5.86 5.69 -5.48
N PRO A 148 -5.35 6.76 -6.10
CA PRO A 148 -6.01 7.44 -7.21
C PRO A 148 -5.92 6.61 -8.49
N ASN A 149 -6.83 6.88 -9.43
CA ASN A 149 -6.86 6.20 -10.72
C ASN A 149 -5.56 6.37 -11.51
N ASN A 150 -5.30 5.46 -12.46
CA ASN A 150 -4.12 5.46 -13.33
C ASN A 150 -2.78 5.39 -12.55
N SER A 151 -2.80 4.75 -11.39
CA SER A 151 -1.63 4.63 -10.52
C SER A 151 -1.07 3.20 -10.52
N VAL A 152 0.06 3.04 -9.86
CA VAL A 152 0.70 1.76 -9.57
C VAL A 152 0.66 1.55 -8.07
N LEU A 153 0.33 0.34 -7.64
CA LEU A 153 0.29 -0.04 -6.23
C LEU A 153 1.11 -1.31 -6.01
N LEU A 154 2.12 -1.21 -5.15
CA LEU A 154 2.85 -2.36 -4.61
C LEU A 154 2.26 -2.73 -3.25
N VAL A 155 1.99 -4.01 -3.05
CA VAL A 155 1.37 -4.50 -1.81
C VAL A 155 2.25 -5.62 -1.25
N ASP A 156 2.72 -5.47 -0.01
CA ASP A 156 3.43 -6.55 0.70
C ASP A 156 2.51 -7.17 1.75
N GLU A 157 2.03 -8.39 1.48
CA GLU A 157 1.17 -9.14 2.40
C GLU A 157 1.85 -9.28 3.78
N GLY A 158 3.16 -9.51 3.81
CA GLY A 158 3.89 -9.67 5.06
C GLY A 158 3.79 -8.41 5.92
N GLY A 159 4.03 -7.24 5.33
CA GLY A 159 3.97 -5.97 6.06
C GLY A 159 2.58 -5.61 6.56
N ILE A 160 1.53 -5.94 5.80
CA ILE A 160 0.14 -5.68 6.19
C ILE A 160 -0.26 -6.57 7.38
N LEU A 161 0.03 -7.87 7.29
CA LEU A 161 -0.33 -8.83 8.34
C LEU A 161 0.36 -8.55 9.69
N PHE A 162 1.55 -7.94 9.69
CA PHE A 162 2.20 -7.50 10.93
C PHE A 162 1.53 -6.27 11.57
N ASN A 163 0.77 -5.49 10.80
CA ASN A 163 0.12 -4.26 11.25
C ASN A 163 -1.40 -4.44 11.54
N SER A 164 -2.05 -5.46 10.99
CA SER A 164 -3.46 -5.80 11.25
C SER A 164 -3.59 -6.97 12.23
N ARG A 165 -4.34 -6.81 13.33
CA ARG A 165 -4.55 -7.86 14.35
C ARG A 165 -5.39 -9.08 13.87
N ASP A 166 -5.82 -9.14 12.61
CA ASP A 166 -6.71 -10.18 12.04
C ASP A 166 -6.06 -10.92 10.84
N ALA A 167 -5.15 -11.87 11.11
CA ALA A 167 -4.08 -12.24 10.17
C ALA A 167 -4.30 -13.43 9.20
N MET A 168 -5.51 -13.85 8.82
CA MET A 168 -5.67 -14.92 7.80
C MET A 168 -6.82 -14.74 6.81
N SER A 169 -7.92 -14.10 7.23
CA SER A 169 -9.02 -13.79 6.30
C SER A 169 -8.70 -12.61 5.38
N ASP A 170 -7.61 -11.89 5.66
CA ASP A 170 -7.41 -10.54 5.17
C ASP A 170 -6.60 -10.47 3.87
N ALA A 171 -5.62 -11.35 3.64
CA ALA A 171 -4.85 -11.37 2.40
C ALA A 171 -5.71 -11.70 1.18
N ASN A 172 -6.61 -12.71 1.30
CA ASN A 172 -7.57 -13.05 0.26
C ASN A 172 -8.59 -11.94 0.04
N LYS A 173 -9.18 -11.40 1.10
CA LYS A 173 -10.11 -10.28 0.99
C LYS A 173 -9.45 -9.06 0.35
N LEU A 174 -8.21 -8.77 0.74
CA LEU A 174 -7.42 -7.67 0.19
C LEU A 174 -7.15 -7.89 -1.29
N LEU A 175 -6.66 -9.06 -1.68
CA LEU A 175 -6.33 -9.34 -3.07
C LEU A 175 -7.57 -9.40 -3.96
N SER A 176 -8.69 -9.97 -3.48
CA SER A 176 -9.97 -9.93 -4.20
C SER A 176 -10.50 -8.51 -4.35
N LYS A 177 -10.36 -7.65 -3.33
CA LYS A 177 -10.66 -6.21 -3.43
C LYS A 177 -9.72 -5.50 -4.40
N LEU A 178 -8.43 -5.81 -4.39
CA LEU A 178 -7.44 -5.26 -5.31
C LEU A 178 -7.80 -5.58 -6.75
N LEU A 179 -8.11 -6.85 -7.05
CA LEU A 179 -8.52 -7.29 -8.38
C LEU A 179 -9.76 -6.53 -8.86
N PHE A 180 -10.77 -6.41 -8.00
CA PHE A 180 -11.98 -5.67 -8.32
C PHE A 180 -11.69 -4.19 -8.60
N ILE A 181 -10.95 -3.52 -7.71
CA ILE A 181 -10.65 -2.08 -7.83
C ILE A 181 -9.70 -1.79 -9.00
N ALA A 182 -8.70 -2.64 -9.24
CA ALA A 182 -7.66 -2.42 -10.23
C ALA A 182 -8.24 -2.21 -11.63
N ARG A 183 -9.24 -3.02 -11.99
CA ARG A 183 -9.90 -2.95 -13.30
C ARG A 183 -10.74 -1.68 -13.50
N HIS A 184 -11.34 -1.14 -12.43
CA HIS A 184 -12.17 0.06 -12.52
C HIS A 184 -11.39 1.37 -12.38
N LYS A 185 -10.23 1.32 -11.72
CA LYS A 185 -9.38 2.50 -11.47
C LYS A 185 -8.17 2.57 -12.40
N ASP A 186 -8.03 1.66 -13.36
CA ASP A 186 -6.82 1.52 -14.19
C ASP A 186 -5.56 1.45 -13.31
N LEU A 187 -5.53 0.49 -12.37
CA LEU A 187 -4.38 0.31 -11.49
C LEU A 187 -3.50 -0.84 -11.96
N SER A 188 -2.20 -0.58 -11.97
CA SER A 188 -1.20 -1.64 -12.03
C SER A 188 -0.86 -2.07 -10.60
N VAL A 189 -1.22 -3.29 -10.22
CA VAL A 189 -0.99 -3.86 -8.90
C VAL A 189 0.11 -4.91 -8.98
N ALA A 190 1.10 -4.80 -8.10
CA ALA A 190 2.07 -5.87 -7.84
C ALA A 190 1.86 -6.37 -6.40
N PHE A 191 1.43 -7.61 -6.24
CA PHE A 191 1.12 -8.20 -4.95
C PHE A 191 2.22 -9.18 -4.53
N ILE A 192 2.89 -8.91 -3.42
CA ILE A 192 3.92 -9.78 -2.86
C ILE A 192 3.28 -10.71 -1.84
N SER A 193 3.47 -12.00 -2.03
CA SER A 193 3.09 -13.04 -1.08
C SER A 193 4.24 -14.00 -0.81
N GLN A 194 4.26 -14.61 0.38
CA GLN A 194 5.25 -15.63 0.73
C GLN A 194 4.88 -17.01 0.21
N ASN A 195 3.60 -17.37 0.16
CA ASN A 195 3.16 -18.69 -0.27
C ASN A 195 1.86 -18.55 -1.07
N SER A 196 1.81 -19.14 -2.27
CA SER A 196 0.59 -19.12 -3.06
C SER A 196 -0.56 -19.80 -2.34
N ALA A 197 -0.33 -20.77 -1.43
CA ALA A 197 -1.34 -21.52 -0.65
C ALA A 197 -2.33 -20.65 0.12
N ASN A 198 -1.91 -19.44 0.49
CA ASN A 198 -2.78 -18.50 1.16
C ASN A 198 -3.71 -17.76 0.20
N LEU A 199 -3.42 -17.74 -1.12
CA LEU A 199 -4.13 -16.94 -2.13
C LEU A 199 -5.22 -17.72 -2.87
N GLU A 200 -6.47 -17.25 -2.89
CA GLU A 200 -7.57 -17.94 -3.59
C GLU A 200 -7.21 -18.30 -5.06
N VAL A 201 -7.63 -19.49 -5.51
CA VAL A 201 -7.32 -19.99 -6.87
C VAL A 201 -7.83 -19.04 -7.95
N ASN A 202 -9.04 -18.52 -7.78
CA ASN A 202 -9.66 -17.58 -8.72
C ASN A 202 -8.85 -16.28 -8.82
N THR A 203 -8.16 -15.92 -7.75
CA THR A 203 -7.34 -14.73 -7.68
C THR A 203 -6.02 -14.92 -8.42
N ILE A 204 -5.38 -16.08 -8.29
CA ILE A 204 -4.20 -16.45 -9.09
C ILE A 204 -4.54 -16.51 -10.58
N ARG A 205 -5.71 -17.04 -10.93
CA ARG A 205 -6.19 -17.13 -12.34
C ARG A 205 -6.38 -15.77 -13.00
N GLN A 206 -6.62 -14.72 -12.22
CA GLN A 206 -6.82 -13.36 -12.71
C GLN A 206 -5.53 -12.55 -12.78
N ALA A 207 -4.39 -13.11 -12.35
CA ALA A 207 -3.11 -12.45 -12.50
C ALA A 207 -2.67 -12.46 -13.96
N ASP A 208 -2.25 -11.31 -14.47
CA ASP A 208 -1.72 -11.17 -15.83
C ASP A 208 -0.27 -11.70 -15.92
N TYR A 209 0.45 -11.74 -14.80
CA TYR A 209 1.80 -12.30 -14.72
C TYR A 209 2.15 -12.78 -13.31
N LEU A 210 3.05 -13.76 -13.24
CA LEU A 210 3.70 -14.22 -12.01
C LEU A 210 5.20 -13.94 -12.09
N LEU A 211 5.75 -13.45 -10.98
CA LEU A 211 7.20 -13.30 -10.78
C LEU A 211 7.62 -14.22 -9.64
N LEU A 212 8.29 -15.31 -9.99
CA LEU A 212 8.68 -16.33 -9.03
C LEU A 212 10.14 -16.09 -8.64
N LYS A 213 10.37 -15.78 -7.37
CA LYS A 213 11.68 -15.88 -6.73
C LYS A 213 11.89 -17.32 -6.28
N ARG A 214 13.15 -17.68 -5.99
CA ARG A 214 13.49 -19.01 -5.51
C ARG A 214 12.61 -19.42 -4.30
N PRO A 215 11.95 -20.59 -4.34
CA PRO A 215 11.18 -21.10 -3.21
C PRO A 215 12.12 -21.72 -2.16
N SER A 216 11.66 -21.83 -0.92
CA SER A 216 12.32 -22.72 0.05
C SER A 216 11.90 -24.16 -0.20
N LEU A 217 12.69 -25.13 0.27
CA LEU A 217 12.41 -26.56 0.08
C LEU A 217 10.98 -26.92 0.53
N LEU A 218 10.64 -26.58 1.77
CA LEU A 218 9.31 -26.84 2.33
C LEU A 218 8.23 -25.98 1.68
N GLN A 219 8.52 -24.72 1.32
CA GLN A 219 7.53 -23.86 0.69
C GLN A 219 6.99 -24.49 -0.59
N LYS A 220 7.88 -25.01 -1.44
CA LYS A 220 7.51 -25.65 -2.71
C LYS A 220 6.48 -26.75 -2.52
N ASP A 221 6.63 -27.57 -1.47
CA ASP A 221 5.71 -28.68 -1.19
C ASP A 221 4.31 -28.23 -0.78
N PHE A 222 4.21 -27.04 -0.18
CA PHE A 222 2.96 -26.44 0.25
C PHE A 222 2.39 -25.44 -0.77
N GLU A 223 3.03 -25.20 -1.92
CA GLU A 223 2.46 -24.35 -2.98
C GLU A 223 1.22 -25.00 -3.60
N ARG A 224 0.33 -24.19 -4.20
CA ARG A 224 -0.80 -24.72 -4.98
C ARG A 224 -0.31 -25.52 -6.17
N SER A 225 -1.06 -26.56 -6.56
CA SER A 225 -0.69 -27.51 -7.63
C SER A 225 -0.11 -26.84 -8.87
N LYS A 226 -0.78 -25.82 -9.43
CA LYS A 226 -0.28 -25.18 -10.65
C LYS A 226 1.01 -24.38 -10.45
N ILE A 227 1.18 -23.74 -9.30
CA ILE A 227 2.40 -23.02 -8.95
C ILE A 227 3.55 -24.00 -8.67
N LYS A 228 3.23 -25.12 -8.01
CA LYS A 228 4.15 -26.22 -7.78
C LYS A 228 4.66 -26.80 -9.10
N GLU A 229 3.78 -27.10 -10.05
CA GLU A 229 4.15 -27.54 -11.41
C GLU A 229 5.10 -26.56 -12.09
N ILE A 230 4.85 -25.24 -11.98
CA ILE A 230 5.75 -24.23 -12.56
C ILE A 230 7.12 -24.30 -11.87
N TYR A 231 7.17 -24.34 -10.54
CA TYR A 231 8.45 -24.48 -9.81
C TYR A 231 9.19 -25.77 -10.14
N ASP A 232 8.49 -26.90 -10.25
CA ASP A 232 9.05 -28.19 -10.66
C ASP A 232 9.71 -28.07 -12.05
N SER A 233 9.05 -27.41 -12.99
CA SER A 233 9.55 -27.26 -14.37
C SER A 233 10.82 -26.40 -14.50
N VAL A 234 11.16 -25.59 -13.49
CA VAL A 234 12.31 -24.67 -13.54
C VAL A 234 13.25 -24.81 -12.33
N GLU A 235 13.12 -25.90 -11.56
CA GLU A 235 13.88 -26.11 -10.33
C GLU A 235 15.39 -26.20 -10.58
N ASP A 236 15.77 -26.94 -11.63
CA ASP A 236 17.17 -27.15 -11.96
C ASP A 236 17.85 -25.85 -12.39
N GLU A 237 17.14 -24.99 -13.10
CA GLU A 237 17.59 -23.64 -13.42
C GLU A 237 17.76 -22.78 -12.18
N PHE A 238 16.80 -22.82 -11.24
CA PHE A 238 16.96 -22.12 -9.97
C PHE A 238 18.18 -22.62 -9.21
N LYS A 239 18.50 -23.92 -9.24
CA LYS A 239 19.73 -24.46 -8.62
C LYS A 239 20.99 -23.94 -9.33
N LYS A 240 21.03 -24.01 -10.66
CA LYS A 240 22.19 -23.60 -11.49
C LYS A 240 22.47 -22.10 -11.44
N LEU A 241 21.43 -21.27 -11.55
CA LEU A 241 21.52 -19.80 -11.61
C LEU A 241 21.52 -19.14 -10.22
N GLY A 242 21.47 -19.95 -9.18
CA GLY A 242 21.13 -19.62 -7.81
C GLY A 242 21.98 -18.63 -7.02
N ALA A 243 23.13 -18.23 -7.55
CA ALA A 243 24.02 -17.28 -6.89
C ALA A 243 23.44 -15.86 -6.94
N ASP A 244 22.62 -15.56 -7.94
CA ASP A 244 22.06 -14.24 -8.14
C ASP A 244 20.75 -14.04 -7.34
N LYS A 245 20.75 -13.06 -6.43
CA LYS A 245 19.56 -12.66 -5.66
C LYS A 245 18.54 -11.88 -6.50
N GLY A 246 18.99 -11.25 -7.58
CA GLY A 246 18.14 -10.59 -8.58
C GLY A 246 17.36 -11.58 -9.45
N LEU A 247 17.78 -12.84 -9.49
CA LEU A 247 17.15 -13.87 -10.31
C LEU A 247 15.66 -14.01 -10.00
N THR A 248 14.86 -13.99 -11.06
CA THR A 248 13.40 -14.11 -11.03
C THR A 248 12.98 -14.90 -12.26
N TYR A 249 12.12 -15.89 -12.06
CA TYR A 249 11.42 -16.51 -13.17
C TYR A 249 10.15 -15.72 -13.48
N VAL A 250 10.04 -15.23 -14.71
CA VAL A 250 8.86 -14.52 -15.21
C VAL A 250 7.96 -15.52 -15.90
N TYR A 251 6.68 -15.51 -15.53
CA TYR A 251 5.65 -16.34 -16.15
C TYR A 251 4.50 -15.43 -16.58
N SER A 252 4.41 -15.18 -17.89
CA SER A 252 3.38 -14.36 -18.52
C SER A 252 3.12 -14.83 -19.95
N ASP A 253 2.09 -14.28 -20.60
CA ASP A 253 1.82 -14.53 -22.03
C ASP A 253 2.88 -13.92 -22.96
N LYS A 254 3.59 -12.88 -22.51
CA LYS A 254 4.59 -12.16 -23.32
C LYS A 254 6.00 -12.75 -23.18
N PHE A 255 6.28 -13.39 -22.06
CA PHE A 255 7.59 -13.93 -21.74
C PHE A 255 7.50 -15.03 -20.67
N ARG A 256 8.21 -16.13 -20.95
CA ARG A 256 8.54 -17.18 -19.98
C ARG A 256 10.03 -17.39 -19.98
N GLY A 257 10.66 -17.15 -18.83
CA GLY A 257 12.13 -17.19 -18.74
C GLY A 257 12.65 -16.60 -17.44
N PHE A 258 13.95 -16.71 -17.26
CA PHE A 258 14.67 -16.08 -16.17
C PHE A 258 15.15 -14.69 -16.57
N ALA A 259 14.91 -13.76 -15.67
CA ALA A 259 15.46 -12.41 -15.72
C ALA A 259 16.11 -12.06 -14.37
N SER A 260 16.97 -11.06 -14.36
CA SER A 260 17.57 -10.52 -13.16
C SER A 260 17.33 -9.03 -13.03
N ASN A 261 17.16 -8.57 -11.79
CA ASN A 261 16.97 -7.18 -11.45
C ASN A 261 18.10 -6.68 -10.54
N PRO A 262 18.66 -5.48 -10.77
CA PRO A 262 19.42 -4.80 -9.74
C PRO A 262 18.51 -4.41 -8.58
N LEU A 263 19.11 -4.07 -7.44
CA LEU A 263 18.37 -3.39 -6.38
C LEU A 263 17.93 -1.99 -6.86
N PRO A 264 16.80 -1.47 -6.36
CA PRO A 264 16.38 -0.11 -6.72
C PRO A 264 17.42 0.91 -6.26
N SER A 265 17.51 2.05 -6.95
CA SER A 265 18.60 3.03 -6.76
C SER A 265 18.65 3.64 -5.35
N PHE A 266 17.50 3.68 -4.68
CA PHE A 266 17.34 4.18 -3.31
C PHE A 266 17.49 3.07 -2.26
N TRP A 267 17.83 1.84 -2.66
CA TRP A 267 17.97 0.73 -1.71
C TRP A 267 19.13 0.99 -0.75
N THR A 268 18.84 0.99 0.55
CA THR A 268 19.86 1.12 1.61
C THR A 268 19.75 0.00 2.62
N ASP A 269 20.80 -0.21 3.42
CA ASP A 269 20.74 -1.12 4.57
C ASP A 269 19.61 -0.78 5.54
N LYS A 270 19.23 0.50 5.65
CA LYS A 270 18.10 0.93 6.48
C LYS A 270 16.77 0.46 5.91
N THR A 271 16.59 0.60 4.60
CA THR A 271 15.44 0.07 3.85
C THR A 271 15.37 -1.45 3.99
N SER A 272 16.49 -2.15 3.82
CA SER A 272 16.59 -3.60 4.04
C SER A 272 16.22 -4.02 5.48
N LYS A 273 16.75 -3.32 6.50
CA LYS A 273 16.48 -3.61 7.92
C LYS A 273 15.05 -3.30 8.34
N ALA A 274 14.35 -2.36 7.68
CA ALA A 274 12.93 -2.11 7.94
C ALA A 274 12.07 -3.33 7.59
N PHE A 275 12.43 -4.07 6.53
CA PHE A 275 11.77 -5.35 6.19
C PHE A 275 12.17 -6.50 7.12
N GLY A 276 13.34 -6.41 7.77
CA GLY A 276 13.82 -7.40 8.74
C GLY A 276 13.27 -7.20 10.17
N LYS A 277 12.98 -5.96 10.56
CA LYS A 277 12.41 -5.62 11.86
C LYS A 277 10.89 -5.60 11.78
N ALA A 278 10.26 -6.76 11.95
CA ALA A 278 8.93 -6.80 12.54
C ALA A 278 9.08 -6.17 13.94
N VAL A 279 8.70 -4.89 14.06
CA VAL A 279 8.68 -4.22 15.37
C VAL A 279 7.58 -4.88 16.16
N LEU A 280 7.95 -5.85 17.00
CA LEU A 280 7.10 -6.33 18.09
C LEU A 280 6.83 -5.12 19.00
N ARG A 281 5.76 -4.39 18.73
CA ARG A 281 5.21 -3.44 19.68
C ARG A 281 4.64 -4.27 20.83
N LYS A 282 5.32 -4.21 21.98
CA LYS A 282 4.75 -4.65 23.26
C LYS A 282 3.51 -3.83 23.59
#